data_AF-A0A0F8YBX7-F1
#
_entry.id   AF-A0A0F8YBX7-F1
#
_cell.length_a   1.000
_cell.length_b   1.000
_cell.length_c   1.000
_cell.angle_alpha   90.00
_cell.angle_beta   90.00
_cell.angle_gamma   90.00
#
_symmetry.space_group_name_H-M   'P 1'
#
loop_
_entity.id
_entity.type
_entity.pdbx_description
1 polymer ?
#
loop_
_entity_poly.entity_id
_entity_poly.type
_entity_poly.pdbx_seq_one_letter_code
_entity_poly.pdbx_strand_id
1 'polypeptide(L)'
;MKSRTRFNVSPEGDSGCLYTSTGLKVSEGFERIVIGGRGPYIEFQTDQLFLPVLHIPQHCQYRVDSPRVYYIEYRTKDEAGVKVYHQKKVVSYADYKIGLWYISPSDLYLENGLPVVIPSPQTPSLFSEQV
;
A
#
# COMPACT_ATOMS: atom_id res chain seq x y z
N MET A 1 11.46 -21.69 8.89
CA MET A 1 10.35 -21.35 7.97
C MET A 1 10.21 -19.84 7.93
N LYS A 2 10.26 -19.21 6.75
CA LYS A 2 9.91 -17.78 6.64
C LYS A 2 8.41 -17.65 6.91
N SER A 3 8.02 -16.84 7.89
CA SER A 3 6.61 -16.58 8.19
C SER A 3 5.94 -15.98 6.95
N ARG A 4 4.85 -16.58 6.48
CA ARG A 4 4.06 -16.06 5.35
C ARG A 4 3.26 -14.86 5.84
N THR A 5 3.40 -13.71 5.18
CA THR A 5 2.55 -12.54 5.46
C THR A 5 1.08 -12.94 5.36
N ARG A 6 0.28 -12.54 6.33
CA ARG A 6 -1.16 -12.81 6.37
C ARG A 6 -1.92 -11.48 6.28
N PHE A 7 -3.09 -11.52 5.68
CA PHE A 7 -3.91 -10.34 5.43
C PHE A 7 -5.31 -10.53 6.01
N ASN A 8 -5.93 -9.45 6.47
CA ASN A 8 -7.34 -9.40 6.87
C ASN A 8 -8.29 -9.20 5.67
N VAL A 9 -7.77 -9.25 4.44
CA VAL A 9 -8.52 -9.16 3.17
C VAL A 9 -8.20 -10.35 2.28
N SER A 10 -9.07 -10.62 1.31
CA SER A 10 -8.77 -11.56 0.23
C SER A 10 -7.62 -11.05 -0.64
N PRO A 11 -6.58 -11.86 -0.93
CA PRO A 11 -5.54 -11.49 -1.87
C PRO A 11 -6.03 -11.29 -3.31
N GLU A 12 -7.20 -11.81 -3.68
CA GLU A 12 -7.77 -11.76 -5.04
C GLU A 12 -8.66 -10.53 -5.29
N GLY A 13 -8.68 -9.56 -4.36
CA GLY A 13 -9.54 -8.37 -4.46
C GLY A 13 -10.71 -8.38 -3.51
N ASP A 14 -11.26 -7.20 -3.23
CA ASP A 14 -12.45 -6.97 -2.42
C ASP A 14 -13.11 -5.65 -2.83
N SER A 15 -14.39 -5.47 -2.50
CA SER A 15 -15.13 -4.20 -2.63
C SER A 15 -15.09 -3.35 -1.35
N GLY A 16 -14.44 -3.82 -0.29
CA GLY A 16 -14.29 -3.10 0.98
C GLY A 16 -13.48 -1.78 0.86
N CYS A 17 -13.84 -0.80 1.68
CA CYS A 17 -13.11 0.47 1.76
C CYS A 17 -11.78 0.31 2.52
N LEU A 18 -10.74 0.99 2.06
CA LEU A 18 -9.43 1.03 2.72
C LEU A 18 -9.09 2.46 3.19
N TYR A 19 -8.44 2.52 4.34
CA TYR A 19 -8.17 3.75 5.07
C TYR A 19 -6.69 3.85 5.45
N THR A 20 -6.18 5.06 5.64
CA THR A 20 -4.88 5.26 6.31
C THR A 20 -5.01 5.03 7.82
N SER A 21 -3.88 5.00 8.55
CA SER A 21 -3.88 4.91 10.02
C SER A 21 -4.56 6.08 10.74
N THR A 22 -4.78 7.21 10.07
CA THR A 22 -5.49 8.37 10.63
C THR A 22 -6.99 8.34 10.32
N GLY A 23 -7.47 7.33 9.59
CA GLY A 23 -8.87 7.19 9.20
C GLY A 23 -9.25 7.91 7.90
N LEU A 24 -8.28 8.44 7.13
CA LEU A 24 -8.56 8.99 5.81
C LEU A 24 -8.90 7.86 4.84
N LYS A 25 -10.10 7.90 4.22
CA LYS A 25 -10.49 6.93 3.18
C LYS A 25 -9.63 7.12 1.92
N VAL A 26 -9.03 6.03 1.46
CA VAL A 26 -8.13 6.01 0.29
C VAL A 26 -8.80 5.32 -0.91
N SER A 27 -9.58 4.27 -0.67
CA SER A 27 -10.23 3.53 -1.75
C SER A 27 -11.62 2.98 -1.39
N GLU A 28 -12.38 2.66 -2.42
CA GLU A 28 -13.57 1.80 -2.40
C GLU A 28 -13.27 0.57 -3.25
N GLY A 29 -12.85 -0.52 -2.60
CA GLY A 29 -12.37 -1.73 -3.24
C GLY A 29 -10.91 -1.70 -3.69
N PHE A 30 -10.45 -2.83 -4.22
CA PHE A 30 -9.14 -3.04 -4.85
C PHE A 30 -9.13 -4.30 -5.72
N GLU A 31 -8.17 -4.40 -6.63
CA GLU A 31 -8.09 -5.50 -7.61
C GLU A 31 -7.53 -6.79 -7.02
N ARG A 32 -6.37 -6.71 -6.36
CA ARG A 32 -5.65 -7.87 -5.77
C ARG A 32 -4.42 -7.42 -4.99
N ILE A 33 -3.79 -8.35 -4.29
CA ILE A 33 -2.45 -8.21 -3.71
C ILE A 33 -1.43 -8.84 -4.66
N VAL A 34 -0.46 -8.05 -5.09
CA VAL A 34 0.68 -8.47 -5.93
C VAL A 34 1.97 -8.49 -5.13
N ILE A 35 2.95 -9.31 -5.54
CA ILE A 35 4.26 -9.39 -4.88
C ILE A 35 5.29 -8.57 -5.65
N GLY A 36 5.68 -7.45 -5.05
CA GLY A 36 6.76 -6.59 -5.53
C GLY A 36 8.14 -7.04 -5.05
N GLY A 37 9.19 -6.41 -5.59
CA GLY A 37 10.58 -6.66 -5.18
C GLY A 37 10.90 -6.29 -3.72
N ARG A 38 9.99 -5.58 -3.03
CA ARG A 38 10.11 -5.18 -1.61
C ARG A 38 9.00 -5.75 -0.71
N GLY A 39 8.23 -6.70 -1.21
CA GLY A 39 7.08 -7.26 -0.48
C GLY A 39 5.74 -6.99 -1.19
N PRO A 40 4.62 -7.25 -0.50
CA PRO A 40 3.29 -7.17 -1.11
C PRO A 40 2.87 -5.71 -1.37
N TYR A 41 2.03 -5.53 -2.38
CA TYR A 41 1.35 -4.28 -2.73
C TYR A 41 -0.10 -4.58 -3.10
N ILE A 42 -1.01 -3.70 -2.72
CA ILE A 42 -2.39 -3.73 -3.23
C ILE A 42 -2.42 -3.01 -4.57
N GLU A 43 -2.98 -3.65 -5.58
CA GLU A 43 -3.24 -3.11 -6.92
C GLU A 43 -4.64 -2.50 -6.98
N PHE A 44 -4.76 -1.29 -7.56
CA PHE A 44 -6.03 -0.59 -7.72
C PHE A 44 -6.23 -0.09 -9.14
N GLN A 45 -7.48 -0.08 -9.57
CA GLN A 45 -7.95 0.75 -10.68
C GLN A 45 -8.01 2.21 -10.27
N THR A 46 -8.07 3.09 -11.26
CA THR A 46 -8.12 4.54 -11.02
C THR A 46 -9.42 4.98 -10.36
N ASP A 47 -10.54 4.34 -10.70
CA ASP A 47 -11.89 4.64 -10.17
C ASP A 47 -12.14 4.11 -8.76
N GLN A 48 -11.36 3.10 -8.32
CA GLN A 48 -11.37 2.61 -6.94
C GLN A 48 -10.68 3.57 -5.96
N LEU A 49 -9.77 4.43 -6.44
CA LEU A 49 -9.04 5.35 -5.59
C LEU A 49 -9.75 6.70 -5.45
N PHE A 50 -9.73 7.23 -4.23
CA PHE A 50 -10.16 8.59 -3.97
C PHE A 50 -9.03 9.60 -4.28
N LEU A 51 -8.76 9.83 -5.57
CA LEU A 51 -7.66 10.68 -6.03
C LEU A 51 -7.59 12.09 -5.42
N PRO A 52 -8.69 12.80 -5.08
CA PRO A 52 -8.61 14.12 -4.46
C PRO A 52 -7.82 14.16 -3.14
N VAL A 53 -7.69 13.03 -2.43
CA VAL A 53 -6.90 12.96 -1.19
C VAL A 53 -5.42 12.71 -1.44
N LEU A 54 -4.99 12.65 -2.69
CA LEU A 54 -3.59 12.44 -3.07
C LEU A 54 -2.95 13.73 -3.57
N HIS A 55 -1.65 13.87 -3.35
CA HIS A 55 -0.82 14.93 -3.92
C HIS A 55 0.55 14.39 -4.31
N ILE A 56 1.22 15.08 -5.25
CA ILE A 56 2.62 14.79 -5.58
C ILE A 56 3.50 15.68 -4.68
N PRO A 57 4.35 15.11 -3.81
CA PRO A 57 5.27 15.90 -3.01
C PRO A 57 6.20 16.74 -3.89
N GLN A 58 6.60 17.92 -3.43
CA GLN A 58 7.47 18.84 -4.19
C GLN A 58 8.74 18.16 -4.72
N HIS A 59 9.40 17.37 -3.87
CA HIS A 59 10.62 16.64 -4.23
C HIS A 59 10.40 15.49 -5.23
N CYS A 60 9.15 15.12 -5.51
CA CYS A 60 8.76 14.08 -6.47
C CYS A 60 8.26 14.63 -7.81
N GLN A 61 8.10 15.95 -7.98
CA GLN A 61 7.56 16.56 -9.20
C GLN A 61 8.34 16.16 -10.47
N TYR A 62 9.66 15.99 -10.39
CA TYR A 62 10.49 15.55 -11.53
C TYR A 62 10.04 14.21 -12.13
N ARG A 63 9.32 13.37 -11.38
CA ARG A 63 8.83 12.06 -11.85
C ARG A 63 7.71 12.18 -12.88
N VAL A 64 6.98 13.30 -12.88
CA VAL A 64 5.83 13.52 -13.78
C VAL A 64 6.31 13.46 -15.24
N ASP A 65 7.32 14.27 -15.57
CA ASP A 65 7.78 14.41 -16.95
C ASP A 65 8.99 13.54 -17.29
N SER A 66 9.66 12.96 -16.29
CA SER A 66 10.86 12.16 -16.55
C SER A 66 10.50 10.88 -17.32
N PRO A 67 11.13 10.63 -18.48
CA PRO A 67 10.96 9.37 -19.21
C PRO A 67 11.78 8.25 -18.57
N ARG A 68 12.61 8.51 -17.56
CA ARG A 68 13.46 7.50 -16.90
C ARG A 68 12.81 6.83 -15.69
N VAL A 69 11.74 7.41 -15.15
CA VAL A 69 11.08 6.88 -13.96
C VAL A 69 10.02 5.83 -14.32
N TYR A 70 9.82 4.88 -13.41
CA TYR A 70 8.90 3.76 -13.58
C TYR A 70 7.52 4.04 -12.98
N TYR A 71 7.40 5.04 -12.12
CA TYR A 71 6.16 5.45 -11.47
C TYR A 71 6.20 6.92 -11.06
N ILE A 72 5.03 7.50 -10.83
CA ILE A 72 4.84 8.77 -10.11
C ILE A 72 4.57 8.45 -8.65
N GLU A 73 5.24 9.15 -7.74
CA GLU A 73 4.99 9.04 -6.31
C GLU A 73 3.97 10.09 -5.88
N TYR A 74 2.86 9.61 -5.34
CA TYR A 74 1.86 10.40 -4.63
C TYR A 74 1.93 10.11 -3.13
N ARG A 75 1.34 11.01 -2.35
CA ARG A 75 1.16 10.91 -0.91
C ARG A 75 -0.27 11.28 -0.53
N THR A 76 -0.84 10.58 0.44
CA THR A 76 -2.13 10.96 1.04
C THR A 76 -2.01 12.31 1.75
N LYS A 77 -3.12 13.07 1.79
CA LYS A 77 -3.23 14.41 2.39
C LYS A 77 -3.70 14.34 3.84
N ASP A 78 -3.01 13.53 4.63
CA ASP A 78 -3.21 13.34 6.06
C ASP A 78 -1.85 13.15 6.76
N GLU A 79 -1.84 13.08 8.08
CA GLU A 79 -0.62 12.93 8.86
C GLU A 79 0.12 11.61 8.59
N ALA A 80 -0.58 10.56 8.12
CA ALA A 80 0.07 9.29 7.76
C ALA A 80 0.97 9.44 6.52
N GLY A 81 0.63 10.32 5.58
CA GLY A 81 1.42 10.55 4.37
C GLY A 81 1.75 9.25 3.61
N VAL A 82 0.76 8.36 3.48
CA VAL A 82 0.91 7.04 2.85
C VAL A 82 1.37 7.20 1.41
N LYS A 83 2.36 6.39 1.02
CA LYS A 83 2.91 6.41 -0.33
C LYS A 83 2.04 5.64 -1.30
N VAL A 84 1.68 6.31 -2.39
CA VAL A 84 0.88 5.74 -3.49
C VAL A 84 1.69 5.82 -4.78
N TYR A 85 1.85 4.70 -5.46
CA TYR A 85 2.60 4.60 -6.72
C TYR A 85 1.62 4.57 -7.89
N HIS A 86 1.78 5.44 -8.87
CA HIS A 86 1.08 5.34 -10.16
C HIS A 86 2.05 4.85 -11.23
N GLN A 87 1.84 3.65 -11.76
CA GLN A 87 2.83 2.96 -12.58
C GLN A 87 2.88 3.49 -14.01
N LYS A 88 4.08 3.88 -14.47
CA LYS A 88 4.35 4.39 -15.83
C LYS A 88 4.98 3.36 -16.75
N LYS A 89 5.64 2.34 -16.21
CA LYS A 89 6.42 1.34 -16.99
C LYS A 89 6.33 -0.04 -16.36
N VAL A 90 6.58 -1.09 -17.12
CA VAL A 90 6.71 -2.44 -16.56
C VAL A 90 8.06 -2.63 -15.85
N VAL A 91 8.12 -3.59 -14.93
CA VAL A 91 9.35 -4.02 -14.22
C VAL A 91 9.51 -5.54 -14.38
N SER A 92 10.73 -6.06 -14.26
CA SER A 92 10.99 -7.51 -14.44
C SER A 92 10.70 -8.34 -13.19
N TYR A 93 10.59 -7.72 -12.01
CA TYR A 93 10.49 -8.41 -10.73
C TYR A 93 9.06 -8.52 -10.18
N ALA A 94 8.08 -7.92 -10.86
CA ALA A 94 6.67 -7.91 -10.47
C ALA A 94 5.79 -7.74 -11.71
N ASP A 95 4.55 -8.21 -11.64
CA ASP A 95 3.56 -8.11 -12.70
C ASP A 95 2.79 -6.77 -12.66
N TYR A 96 3.45 -5.69 -12.26
CA TYR A 96 2.85 -4.36 -12.25
C TYR A 96 2.44 -3.92 -13.66
N LYS A 97 1.22 -3.39 -13.76
CA LYS A 97 0.61 -2.93 -15.00
C LYS A 97 0.69 -1.41 -15.08
N ILE A 98 0.99 -0.91 -16.28
CA ILE A 98 1.01 0.52 -16.56
C ILE A 98 -0.40 1.09 -16.38
N GLY A 99 -0.52 2.26 -15.75
CA GLY A 99 -1.78 2.95 -15.48
C GLY A 99 -2.52 2.47 -14.22
N LEU A 100 -2.04 1.41 -13.57
CA LEU A 100 -2.57 0.98 -12.26
C LEU A 100 -1.81 1.62 -11.11
N TRP A 101 -2.44 1.55 -9.95
CA TRP A 101 -1.98 2.18 -8.73
C TRP A 101 -1.62 1.14 -7.68
N TYR A 102 -0.63 1.45 -6.85
CA TYR A 102 -0.11 0.52 -5.86
C TYR A 102 0.12 1.19 -4.51
N ILE A 103 -0.30 0.53 -3.44
CA ILE A 103 -0.08 0.96 -2.05
C ILE A 103 0.41 -0.24 -1.24
N SER A 104 1.34 -0.01 -0.30
CA SER A 104 1.76 -1.05 0.65
C SER A 104 0.58 -1.41 1.56
N PRO A 105 0.20 -2.71 1.70
CA PRO A 105 -0.88 -3.10 2.59
C PRO A 105 -0.54 -2.84 4.06
N SER A 106 0.74 -2.70 4.42
CA SER A 106 1.13 -2.37 5.80
C SER A 106 0.73 -0.94 6.22
N ASP A 107 0.42 -0.07 5.26
CA ASP A 107 0.05 1.32 5.50
C ASP A 107 -1.48 1.53 5.51
N LEU A 108 -2.25 0.43 5.38
CA LEU A 108 -3.71 0.47 5.18
C LEU A 108 -4.48 -0.30 6.24
N TYR A 109 -5.70 0.17 6.47
CA TYR A 109 -6.63 -0.30 7.49
C TYR A 109 -8.01 -0.52 6.88
N LEU A 110 -8.75 -1.46 7.45
CA LEU A 110 -10.14 -1.72 7.14
C LEU A 110 -11.04 -0.70 7.84
N GLU A 111 -12.30 -0.63 7.40
CA GLU A 111 -13.32 0.24 8.00
C GLU A 111 -13.52 0.01 9.51
N ASN A 112 -13.36 -1.24 9.96
CA ASN A 112 -13.44 -1.59 11.38
C ASN A 112 -12.16 -1.26 12.18
N GLY A 113 -11.18 -0.58 11.57
CA GLY A 113 -9.92 -0.18 12.20
C GLY A 113 -8.85 -1.28 12.27
N LEU A 114 -9.12 -2.50 11.80
CA LEU A 114 -8.09 -3.54 11.74
C LEU A 114 -7.07 -3.24 10.64
N PRO A 115 -5.77 -3.51 10.85
CA PRO A 115 -4.77 -3.36 9.80
C PRO A 115 -5.01 -4.38 8.69
N VAL A 116 -4.69 -4.02 7.44
CA VAL A 116 -4.77 -4.97 6.32
C VAL A 116 -3.76 -6.11 6.51
N VAL A 117 -2.53 -5.82 6.96
CA VAL A 117 -1.53 -6.83 7.30
C VAL A 117 -1.73 -7.30 8.73
N ILE A 118 -1.84 -8.62 8.93
CA ILE A 118 -1.91 -9.21 10.27
C ILE A 118 -0.48 -9.21 10.86
N PRO A 119 -0.24 -8.51 11.98
CA PRO A 119 1.05 -8.53 12.65
C PRO A 119 1.43 -9.97 13.03
N SER A 120 2.71 -10.32 12.87
CA SER A 120 3.18 -11.59 13.45
C SER A 120 3.05 -11.50 14.98
N PRO A 121 2.64 -12.58 15.67
CA PRO A 121 2.69 -12.60 17.13
C PRO A 121 4.11 -12.23 17.56
N GLN A 122 4.25 -11.19 18.40
CA GLN A 122 5.54 -10.96 19.03
C GLN A 122 5.78 -12.15 19.96
N THR A 123 6.85 -12.92 19.72
CA THR A 123 7.30 -13.90 20.70
C THR A 123 7.60 -13.14 21.98
N PRO A 124 6.98 -13.46 23.13
CA PRO A 124 7.32 -12.82 24.39
C PRO A 124 8.82 -12.95 24.64
N SER A 125 9.48 -11.81 24.86
CA SER A 125 10.88 -11.77 25.26
C SER A 125 11.03 -12.50 26.59
N LEU A 126 11.63 -13.70 26.59
CA LEU A 126 12.05 -14.43 27.79
C LEU A 126 13.30 -13.79 28.43
N PHE A 127 13.25 -12.49 28.73
CA PHE A 127 14.29 -11.81 29.50
C PHE A 127 13.68 -10.62 30.25
N SER A 128 13.03 -10.92 31.37
CA SER A 128 12.86 -9.96 32.46
C SER A 128 12.41 -10.71 33.71
N GLU A 129 13.37 -11.35 34.39
CA GLU A 129 13.31 -11.64 35.83
C GLU A 129 14.69 -12.13 36.31
N GLN A 130 15.62 -11.17 36.44
CA GLN A 130 16.71 -11.24 37.41
C GLN A 130 16.93 -9.81 37.93
N VAL A 131 16.20 -9.46 38.99
CA VAL A 131 16.61 -8.46 39.98
C VAL A 131 16.28 -9.03 41.35
#